data_AF-A0A2A2TC18-F1
#
_entry.id   AF-A0A2A2TC18-F1
#
_cell.length_a   1.000
_cell.length_b   1.000
_cell.length_c   1.000
_cell.angle_alpha   90.00
_cell.angle_beta   90.00
_cell.angle_gamma   90.00
#
_symmetry.space_group_name_H-M   'P 1'
#
loop_
_entity.id
_entity.type
_entity.pdbx_description
1 polymer ?
#
loop_
_entity_poly.entity_id
_entity_poly.type
_entity_poly.pdbx_seq_one_letter_code
_entity_poly.pdbx_strand_id
1 'polypeptide(L)'
;MQNTNELEFILNSLTYDLLSTFNLPSKWSYQLKLLPQQTAFTSVEFNTLLDEYLGKLNPQHRTRIQEAAAIAFYHQQTNISVIKTIVCDDAPQFKLITDNLALCWIHEARHYKKLSPFIACHQKTLDEFLDRFWKYYRKLLAYRSAPNEDQAKELRLEFWTLFTEKSSYEQLDERKRLTAAKVSELLLVLEHPELPLHNNPAELAARTMVQRRNISYATQTQQGTKAWDVFMSLVATTRKLGISFFEYMRDRISQIGHIPSLGTIIREKSSFNPFGWSWIPE
;
A
#
# COMPACT_ATOMS: atom_id res chain seq x y z
N MET A 1 -9.60 -0.10 1.59
CA MET A 1 -9.85 -0.53 0.20
C MET A 1 -11.32 -0.77 -0.06
N GLN A 2 -12.15 -0.97 0.97
CA GLN A 2 -13.59 -0.72 0.91
C GLN A 2 -13.88 0.58 1.66
N ASN A 3 -14.72 1.46 1.09
CA ASN A 3 -15.22 2.65 1.78
C ASN A 3 -16.59 2.34 2.39
N THR A 4 -16.66 1.25 3.16
CA THR A 4 -17.86 0.76 3.82
C THR A 4 -17.75 1.01 5.32
N ASN A 5 -18.89 1.20 5.98
CA ASN A 5 -18.92 1.41 7.42
C ASN A 5 -18.73 0.09 8.20
N GLU A 6 -18.95 -1.04 7.55
CA GLU A 6 -18.80 -2.38 8.12
C GLU A 6 -17.96 -3.26 7.19
N LEU A 7 -17.11 -4.09 7.81
CA LEU A 7 -16.36 -5.14 7.14
C LEU A 7 -17.24 -6.38 7.03
N GLU A 8 -17.18 -7.00 5.87
CA GLU A 8 -17.86 -8.25 5.57
C GLU A 8 -16.83 -9.36 5.34
N PHE A 9 -17.27 -10.59 5.59
CA PHE A 9 -16.42 -11.79 5.61
C PHE A 9 -17.05 -12.89 4.77
N ILE A 10 -16.22 -13.72 4.13
CA ILE A 10 -16.68 -14.92 3.43
C ILE A 10 -15.70 -16.08 3.63
N LEU A 11 -16.24 -17.29 3.65
CA LEU A 11 -15.47 -18.52 3.60
C LEU A 11 -15.59 -19.13 2.18
N ASN A 12 -14.55 -19.00 1.38
CA ASN A 12 -14.47 -19.54 0.02
C ASN A 12 -13.07 -20.15 -0.22
N SER A 13 -12.79 -20.59 -1.46
CA SER A 13 -11.48 -21.17 -1.82
C SER A 13 -10.31 -20.23 -1.49
N LEU A 14 -10.42 -18.95 -1.83
CA LEU A 14 -9.39 -17.94 -1.55
C LEU A 14 -9.15 -17.77 -0.05
N THR A 15 -10.19 -17.85 0.79
CA THR A 15 -10.03 -17.85 2.25
C THR A 15 -9.08 -18.96 2.68
N TYR A 16 -9.25 -20.18 2.16
CA TYR A 16 -8.41 -21.32 2.54
C TYR A 16 -6.98 -21.25 1.97
N ASP A 17 -6.81 -20.70 0.77
CA ASP A 17 -5.49 -20.44 0.19
C ASP A 17 -4.68 -19.44 1.04
N LEU A 18 -5.34 -18.38 1.52
CA LEU A 18 -4.76 -17.41 2.44
C LEU A 18 -4.44 -18.03 3.80
N LEU A 19 -5.35 -18.83 4.36
CA LEU A 19 -5.12 -19.53 5.64
C LEU A 19 -3.94 -20.51 5.58
N SER A 20 -3.75 -21.17 4.44
CA SER A 20 -2.58 -22.01 4.18
C SER A 20 -1.29 -21.19 4.22
N THR A 21 -1.29 -20.03 3.56
CA THR A 21 -0.16 -19.07 3.57
C THR A 21 0.13 -18.55 4.98
N PHE A 22 -0.90 -18.38 5.81
CA PHE A 22 -0.78 -17.99 7.22
C PHE A 22 -0.36 -19.13 8.16
N ASN A 23 -0.15 -20.34 7.64
CA ASN A 23 0.17 -21.54 8.41
C ASN A 23 -0.87 -21.85 9.50
N LEU A 24 -2.16 -21.64 9.21
CA LEU A 24 -3.24 -22.00 10.15
C LEU A 24 -3.28 -23.52 10.34
N PRO A 25 -3.26 -24.05 11.59
CA PRO A 25 -3.36 -25.49 11.83
C PRO A 25 -4.59 -26.13 11.18
N SER A 26 -4.40 -27.30 10.54
CA SER A 26 -5.45 -27.97 9.76
C SER A 26 -6.72 -28.25 10.55
N LYS A 27 -6.60 -28.49 11.87
CA LYS A 27 -7.75 -28.65 12.78
C LYS A 27 -8.75 -27.50 12.66
N TRP A 28 -8.27 -26.25 12.64
CA TRP A 28 -9.13 -25.07 12.54
C TRP A 28 -9.72 -24.95 11.13
N SER A 29 -8.93 -25.24 10.10
CA SER A 29 -9.41 -25.28 8.72
C SER A 29 -10.56 -26.28 8.54
N TYR A 30 -10.48 -27.48 9.14
CA TYR A 30 -11.58 -28.45 9.11
C TYR A 30 -12.83 -27.96 9.81
N GLN A 31 -12.70 -27.27 10.95
CA GLN A 31 -13.86 -26.72 11.67
C GLN A 31 -14.51 -25.56 10.89
N LEU A 32 -13.72 -24.70 10.24
CA LEU A 32 -14.24 -23.62 9.40
C LEU A 32 -15.05 -24.16 8.21
N LYS A 33 -14.67 -25.32 7.65
CA LYS A 33 -15.42 -25.97 6.56
C LYS A 33 -16.83 -26.44 6.96
N LEU A 34 -17.10 -26.55 8.26
CA LEU A 34 -18.43 -26.89 8.78
C LEU A 34 -19.36 -25.67 8.89
N LEU A 35 -18.80 -24.46 8.88
CA LEU A 35 -19.57 -23.22 8.87
C LEU A 35 -20.19 -22.99 7.48
N PRO A 36 -21.21 -22.11 7.33
CA PRO A 36 -21.76 -21.79 6.02
C PRO A 36 -20.66 -21.25 5.09
N GLN A 37 -20.50 -21.89 3.93
CA GLN A 37 -19.54 -21.50 2.90
C GLN A 37 -20.19 -20.57 1.88
N GLN A 38 -19.39 -19.78 1.16
CA GLN A 38 -19.84 -18.90 0.08
C GLN A 38 -20.97 -17.93 0.50
N THR A 39 -21.06 -17.65 1.80
CA THR A 39 -22.08 -16.77 2.40
C THR A 39 -21.36 -15.57 2.99
N ALA A 40 -21.89 -14.37 2.73
CA ALA A 40 -21.37 -13.14 3.32
C ALA A 40 -21.84 -13.01 4.77
N PHE A 41 -20.94 -12.59 5.64
CA PHE A 41 -21.22 -12.35 7.06
C PHE A 41 -20.83 -10.93 7.43
N THR A 42 -21.64 -10.30 8.28
CA THR A 42 -21.23 -9.11 9.04
C THR A 42 -20.17 -9.48 10.08
N SER A 43 -19.48 -8.46 10.62
CA SER A 43 -18.56 -8.67 11.75
C SER A 43 -19.23 -9.32 12.95
N VAL A 44 -20.50 -9.00 13.24
CA VAL A 44 -21.21 -9.58 14.39
C VAL A 44 -21.46 -11.06 14.16
N GLU A 45 -22.09 -11.42 13.04
CA GLU A 45 -22.42 -12.80 12.70
C GLU A 45 -21.17 -13.69 12.64
N PHE A 46 -20.11 -13.20 11.98
CA PHE A 46 -18.88 -13.98 11.85
C PHE A 46 -18.21 -14.21 13.20
N ASN A 47 -18.16 -13.19 14.07
CA ASN A 47 -17.60 -13.37 15.42
C ASN A 47 -18.43 -14.35 16.25
N THR A 48 -19.76 -14.29 16.18
CA THR A 48 -20.64 -15.26 16.86
C THR A 48 -20.35 -16.69 16.42
N LEU A 49 -20.19 -16.94 15.12
CA LEU A 49 -19.82 -18.25 14.59
C LEU A 49 -18.45 -18.72 15.10
N LEU A 50 -17.45 -17.82 15.13
CA LEU A 50 -16.13 -18.15 15.65
C LEU A 50 -16.16 -18.45 17.16
N ASP A 51 -16.99 -17.77 17.93
CA ASP A 51 -17.13 -18.00 19.37
C ASP A 51 -17.81 -19.34 19.66
N GLU A 52 -18.88 -19.67 18.93
CA GLU A 52 -19.66 -20.89 19.10
C GLU A 52 -18.88 -22.14 18.68
N TYR A 53 -18.25 -22.12 17.49
CA TYR A 53 -17.65 -23.31 16.88
C TYR A 53 -16.13 -23.38 17.02
N LEU A 54 -15.47 -22.25 17.30
CA LEU A 54 -14.01 -22.13 17.39
C LEU A 54 -13.54 -21.39 18.67
N GLY A 55 -14.30 -21.44 19.76
CA GLY A 55 -14.01 -20.70 21.00
C GLY A 55 -12.67 -21.02 21.70
N LYS A 56 -11.92 -22.05 21.25
CA LYS A 56 -10.55 -22.37 21.71
C LYS A 56 -9.44 -21.75 20.84
N LEU A 57 -9.80 -20.92 19.86
CA LEU A 57 -8.83 -20.19 19.04
C LEU A 57 -7.99 -19.25 19.91
N ASN A 58 -6.68 -19.23 19.69
CA ASN A 58 -5.87 -18.16 20.21
C ASN A 58 -6.16 -16.85 19.42
N PRO A 59 -5.88 -15.67 19.99
CA PRO A 59 -6.17 -14.39 19.35
C PRO A 59 -5.51 -14.21 17.97
N GLN A 60 -4.31 -14.78 17.78
CA GLN A 60 -3.56 -14.67 16.54
C GLN A 60 -4.24 -15.44 15.40
N HIS A 61 -4.63 -16.70 15.62
CA HIS A 61 -5.35 -17.51 14.65
C HIS A 61 -6.71 -16.89 14.33
N ARG A 62 -7.42 -16.37 15.33
CA ARG A 62 -8.68 -15.65 15.10
C ARG A 62 -8.48 -14.47 14.16
N THR A 63 -7.45 -13.65 14.40
CA THR A 63 -7.10 -12.53 13.53
C THR A 63 -6.80 -12.98 12.10
N ARG A 64 -6.01 -14.06 11.93
CA ARG A 64 -5.70 -14.61 10.59
C ARG A 64 -6.92 -15.12 9.84
N ILE A 65 -7.88 -15.73 10.55
CA ILE A 65 -9.15 -16.17 9.97
C ILE A 65 -9.97 -14.96 9.50
N GLN A 66 -10.06 -13.93 10.33
CA GLN A 66 -10.78 -12.69 9.99
C GLN A 66 -10.12 -11.96 8.81
N GLU A 67 -8.80 -11.82 8.81
CA GLU A 67 -8.05 -11.24 7.69
C GLU A 67 -8.27 -12.01 6.39
N ALA A 68 -8.13 -13.34 6.42
CA ALA A 68 -8.34 -14.19 5.24
C ALA A 68 -9.77 -14.06 4.70
N ALA A 69 -10.78 -14.12 5.57
CA ALA A 69 -12.18 -14.06 5.17
C ALA A 69 -12.58 -12.66 4.66
N ALA A 70 -12.02 -11.59 5.23
CA ALA A 70 -12.25 -10.22 4.77
C ALA A 70 -11.57 -9.94 3.43
N ILE A 71 -10.32 -10.40 3.24
CA ILE A 71 -9.62 -10.30 1.95
C ILE A 71 -10.39 -11.09 0.89
N ALA A 72 -10.82 -12.31 1.20
CA ALA A 72 -11.59 -13.13 0.28
C ALA A 72 -12.90 -12.45 -0.14
N PHE A 73 -13.59 -11.80 0.80
CA PHE A 73 -14.81 -11.06 0.51
C PHE A 73 -14.52 -9.86 -0.40
N TYR A 74 -13.47 -9.08 -0.08
CA TYR A 74 -13.03 -7.96 -0.89
C TYR A 74 -12.71 -8.34 -2.34
N HIS A 75 -12.13 -9.54 -2.55
CA HIS A 75 -11.84 -10.07 -3.88
C HIS A 75 -13.05 -10.61 -4.64
N GLN A 76 -14.06 -11.13 -3.92
CA GLN A 76 -15.25 -11.72 -4.53
C GLN A 76 -16.34 -10.70 -4.87
N GLN A 77 -16.46 -9.63 -4.08
CA GLN A 77 -17.50 -8.62 -4.29
C GLN A 77 -17.32 -7.89 -5.64
N THR A 78 -18.42 -7.41 -6.20
CA THR A 78 -18.45 -6.72 -7.52
C THR A 78 -18.81 -5.24 -7.42
N ASN A 79 -19.07 -4.74 -6.20
CA ASN A 79 -19.47 -3.35 -5.95
C ASN A 79 -18.33 -2.36 -6.21
N ILE A 80 -17.09 -2.78 -5.97
CA ILE A 80 -15.88 -2.02 -6.27
C ILE A 80 -14.86 -2.91 -6.95
N SER A 81 -14.07 -2.34 -7.85
CA SER A 81 -12.97 -3.07 -8.47
C SER A 81 -11.87 -3.36 -7.46
N VAL A 82 -11.34 -4.59 -7.50
CA VAL A 82 -10.15 -4.97 -6.72
C VAL A 82 -8.96 -4.16 -7.24
N ILE A 83 -8.30 -3.44 -6.34
CA ILE A 83 -7.05 -2.73 -6.62
C ILE A 83 -6.00 -3.74 -7.06
N LYS A 84 -5.37 -3.48 -8.21
CA LYS A 84 -4.37 -4.36 -8.83
C LYS A 84 -2.98 -4.27 -8.21
N THR A 85 -2.62 -3.10 -7.66
CA THR A 85 -1.29 -2.86 -7.09
C THR A 85 -1.34 -1.83 -5.97
N ILE A 86 -0.60 -2.10 -4.90
CA ILE A 86 -0.34 -1.12 -3.83
C ILE A 86 1.15 -0.78 -3.81
N VAL A 87 1.47 0.51 -3.67
CA VAL A 87 2.85 0.97 -3.43
C VAL A 87 3.02 1.26 -1.95
N CYS A 88 3.89 0.53 -1.25
CA CYS A 88 4.06 0.66 0.20
C CYS A 88 5.52 0.60 0.68
N ASP A 89 5.70 0.68 1.98
CA ASP A 89 6.97 0.62 2.73
C ASP A 89 7.34 -0.80 3.19
N ASP A 90 6.79 -1.85 2.56
CA ASP A 90 6.93 -3.26 2.94
C ASP A 90 6.33 -3.61 4.31
N ALA A 91 5.40 -2.79 4.81
CA ALA A 91 4.71 -3.11 6.04
C ALA A 91 3.81 -4.37 5.88
N PRO A 92 3.84 -5.33 6.83
CA PRO A 92 3.15 -6.62 6.68
C PRO A 92 1.65 -6.52 6.41
N GLN A 93 0.98 -5.48 6.91
CA GLN A 93 -0.45 -5.29 6.72
C GLN A 93 -0.88 -5.08 5.26
N PHE A 94 0.04 -4.80 4.34
CA PHE A 94 -0.30 -4.62 2.92
C PHE A 94 -0.15 -5.89 2.09
N LYS A 95 0.46 -6.94 2.66
CA LYS A 95 0.71 -8.20 1.94
C LYS A 95 -0.60 -8.95 1.73
N LEU A 96 -0.73 -9.60 0.56
CA LEU A 96 -1.85 -10.46 0.16
C LEU A 96 -3.22 -9.77 0.00
N ILE A 97 -3.33 -8.45 0.17
CA ILE A 97 -4.62 -7.77 -0.08
C ILE A 97 -4.92 -7.60 -1.57
N THR A 98 -3.88 -7.56 -2.40
CA THR A 98 -3.92 -7.28 -3.84
C THR A 98 -2.99 -8.26 -4.55
N ASP A 99 -3.23 -8.48 -5.85
CA ASP A 99 -2.42 -9.34 -6.71
C ASP A 99 -0.94 -8.92 -6.67
N ASN A 100 -0.68 -7.61 -6.77
CA ASN A 100 0.68 -7.08 -6.81
C ASN A 100 0.99 -6.09 -5.70
N LEU A 101 2.25 -6.08 -5.28
CA LEU A 101 2.82 -5.12 -4.35
C LEU A 101 4.05 -4.47 -4.99
N ALA A 102 4.10 -3.15 -5.00
CA ALA A 102 5.28 -2.38 -5.37
C ALA A 102 5.92 -1.81 -4.10
N LEU A 103 7.25 -1.87 -4.01
CA LEU A 103 7.96 -1.34 -2.84
C LEU A 103 8.55 0.05 -3.08
N CYS A 104 8.48 0.87 -2.05
CA CYS A 104 9.01 2.22 -2.05
C CYS A 104 10.54 2.21 -1.99
N TRP A 105 11.18 2.63 -3.08
CA TRP A 105 12.64 2.76 -3.17
C TRP A 105 13.25 3.71 -2.15
N ILE A 106 12.50 4.73 -1.69
CA ILE A 106 12.96 5.66 -0.65
C ILE A 106 13.02 4.97 0.72
N HIS A 107 12.09 4.07 1.00
CA HIS A 107 12.13 3.24 2.21
C HIS A 107 13.27 2.24 2.14
N GLU A 108 13.48 1.63 0.98
CA GLU A 108 14.61 0.74 0.76
C GLU A 108 15.94 1.46 1.01
N ALA A 109 16.11 2.67 0.44
CA ALA A 109 17.28 3.53 0.67
C ALA A 109 17.51 3.85 2.15
N ARG A 110 16.43 3.99 2.94
CA ARG A 110 16.51 4.32 4.38
C ARG A 110 17.18 3.21 5.17
N HIS A 111 17.07 1.94 4.77
CA HIS A 111 17.76 0.84 5.44
C HIS A 111 19.28 0.97 5.37
N TYR A 112 19.80 1.44 4.23
CA TYR A 112 21.23 1.69 4.04
C TYR A 112 21.70 2.92 4.82
N LYS A 113 20.93 4.02 4.81
CA LYS A 113 21.26 5.23 5.58
C LYS A 113 21.30 5.04 7.09
N LYS A 114 20.69 3.96 7.61
CA LYS A 114 20.73 3.60 9.03
C LYS A 114 22.01 2.86 9.43
N LEU A 115 22.80 2.39 8.46
CA LEU A 115 24.12 1.82 8.73
C LEU A 115 25.05 2.93 9.24
N SER A 116 25.77 2.65 10.32
CA SER A 116 26.67 3.59 10.98
C SER A 116 28.05 2.95 11.16
N PRO A 117 28.81 2.72 10.08
CA PRO A 117 30.13 2.10 10.16
C PRO A 117 31.13 2.97 10.92
N PHE A 118 31.86 2.37 11.86
CA PHE A 118 32.91 3.04 12.63
C PHE A 118 34.26 3.06 11.90
N ILE A 119 34.52 2.08 11.03
CA ILE A 119 35.80 1.91 10.35
C ILE A 119 35.78 2.70 9.04
N ALA A 120 36.83 3.48 8.77
CA ALA A 120 36.92 4.37 7.61
C ALA A 120 36.74 3.64 6.26
N CYS A 121 37.26 2.42 6.12
CA CYS A 121 37.04 1.64 4.90
C CYS A 121 35.56 1.28 4.69
N HIS A 122 34.83 0.93 5.75
CA HIS A 122 33.39 0.63 5.66
C HIS A 122 32.55 1.88 5.40
N GLN A 123 32.95 3.04 5.93
CA GLN A 123 32.33 4.33 5.61
C GLN A 123 32.43 4.62 4.11
N LYS A 124 33.64 4.52 3.56
CA LYS A 124 33.89 4.69 2.13
C LYS A 124 33.07 3.71 1.27
N THR A 125 33.07 2.43 1.63
CA THR A 125 32.27 1.39 0.94
C THR A 125 30.77 1.71 0.95
N LEU A 126 30.24 2.18 2.09
CA LEU A 126 28.83 2.57 2.20
C LEU A 126 28.51 3.79 1.34
N ASP A 127 29.36 4.81 1.35
CA ASP A 127 29.17 6.03 0.56
C ASP A 127 29.20 5.74 -0.95
N GLU A 128 30.18 4.95 -1.42
CA GLU A 128 30.28 4.51 -2.81
C GLU A 128 29.05 3.69 -3.25
N PHE A 129 28.56 2.82 -2.36
CA PHE A 129 27.32 2.08 -2.62
C PHE A 129 26.10 3.00 -2.71
N LEU A 130 25.95 3.96 -1.79
CA LEU A 130 24.83 4.91 -1.81
C LEU A 130 24.82 5.75 -3.09
N ASP A 131 25.99 6.16 -3.59
CA ASP A 131 26.11 6.86 -4.86
C ASP A 131 25.63 6.00 -6.03
N ARG A 132 26.03 4.72 -6.08
CA ARG A 132 25.57 3.77 -7.10
C ARG A 132 24.07 3.50 -6.99
N PHE A 133 23.56 3.35 -5.78
CA PHE A 133 22.13 3.19 -5.50
C PHE A 133 21.32 4.38 -6.05
N TRP A 134 21.73 5.61 -5.77
CA TRP A 134 21.01 6.79 -6.26
C TRP A 134 21.15 7.00 -7.76
N LYS A 135 22.29 6.62 -8.37
CA LYS A 135 22.42 6.56 -9.83
C LYS A 135 21.42 5.58 -10.44
N TYR A 136 21.31 4.38 -9.88
CA TYR A 136 20.33 3.38 -10.30
C TYR A 136 18.89 3.88 -10.16
N TYR A 137 18.54 4.47 -9.02
CA TYR A 137 17.22 5.07 -8.78
C TYR A 137 16.87 6.16 -9.82
N ARG A 138 17.83 7.02 -10.19
CA ARG A 138 17.61 8.03 -11.24
C ARG A 138 17.39 7.39 -12.62
N LYS A 139 18.03 6.27 -12.93
CA LYS A 139 17.77 5.53 -14.17
C LYS A 139 16.35 4.95 -14.18
N LEU A 140 15.87 4.42 -13.05
CA LEU A 140 14.46 4.00 -12.92
C LEU A 140 13.49 5.17 -13.15
N LEU A 141 13.79 6.36 -12.61
CA LEU A 141 12.98 7.56 -12.87
C LEU A 141 12.97 7.95 -14.36
N ALA A 142 14.13 7.89 -15.02
CA ALA A 142 14.24 8.19 -16.44
C ALA A 142 13.45 7.18 -17.28
N TYR A 143 13.58 5.88 -16.98
CA TYR A 143 12.83 4.81 -17.64
C TYR A 143 11.32 5.03 -17.58
N ARG A 144 10.76 5.46 -16.43
CA ARG A 144 9.32 5.77 -16.33
C ARG A 144 8.84 6.85 -17.29
N SER A 145 9.72 7.78 -17.67
CA SER A 145 9.39 8.88 -18.58
C SER A 145 9.45 8.47 -20.05
N ALA A 146 10.22 7.42 -20.37
CA ALA A 146 10.39 6.88 -21.71
C ALA A 146 10.68 5.37 -21.64
N PRO A 147 9.66 4.53 -21.34
CA PRO A 147 9.88 3.11 -21.12
C PRO A 147 10.29 2.41 -22.42
N ASN A 148 11.33 1.58 -22.33
CA ASN A 148 11.86 0.76 -23.43
C ASN A 148 12.20 -0.64 -22.92
N GLU A 149 11.81 -1.68 -23.64
CA GLU A 149 12.04 -3.08 -23.26
C GLU A 149 13.53 -3.41 -23.09
N ASP A 150 14.39 -2.91 -23.99
CA ASP A 150 15.84 -3.14 -23.88
C ASP A 150 16.42 -2.46 -22.64
N GLN A 151 15.99 -1.24 -22.35
CA GLN A 151 16.37 -0.54 -21.12
C GLN A 151 15.85 -1.27 -19.87
N ALA A 152 14.66 -1.87 -19.91
CA ALA A 152 14.16 -2.67 -18.80
C ALA A 152 15.04 -3.90 -18.54
N LYS A 153 15.50 -4.59 -19.60
CA LYS A 153 16.45 -5.72 -19.48
C LYS A 153 17.78 -5.27 -18.88
N GLU A 154 18.33 -4.15 -19.34
CA GLU A 154 19.55 -3.56 -18.78
C GLU A 154 19.40 -3.21 -17.30
N LEU A 155 18.27 -2.59 -16.91
CA LEU A 155 17.98 -2.22 -15.53
C LEU A 155 17.85 -3.43 -14.61
N ARG A 156 17.32 -4.55 -15.12
CA ARG A 156 17.27 -5.83 -14.37
C ARG A 156 18.66 -6.41 -14.16
N LEU A 157 19.53 -6.36 -15.18
CA LEU A 157 20.91 -6.82 -15.05
C LEU A 157 21.69 -5.94 -14.05
N GLU A 158 21.57 -4.62 -14.18
CA GLU A 158 22.24 -3.65 -13.29
C GLU A 158 21.78 -3.81 -11.83
N PHE A 159 20.50 -4.14 -11.59
CA PHE A 159 20.01 -4.47 -10.25
C PHE A 159 20.80 -5.61 -9.63
N TRP A 160 20.91 -6.73 -10.34
CA TRP A 160 21.61 -7.90 -9.83
C TRP A 160 23.09 -7.60 -9.61
N THR A 161 23.75 -6.91 -10.54
CA THR A 161 25.13 -6.45 -10.33
C THR A 161 25.26 -5.60 -9.05
N LEU A 162 24.38 -4.61 -8.87
CA LEU A 162 24.45 -3.69 -7.73
C LEU A 162 24.22 -4.40 -6.39
N PHE A 163 23.21 -5.28 -6.29
CA PHE A 163 22.78 -5.87 -5.02
C PHE A 163 23.40 -7.24 -4.70
N THR A 164 24.13 -7.89 -5.61
CA THR A 164 24.80 -9.18 -5.32
C THR A 164 26.32 -9.08 -5.18
N GLU A 165 26.93 -8.04 -5.75
CA GLU A 165 28.36 -7.80 -5.59
C GLU A 165 28.73 -7.77 -4.10
N LYS A 166 29.72 -8.57 -3.71
CA LYS A 166 30.17 -8.61 -2.31
C LYS A 166 31.07 -7.44 -2.00
N SER A 167 30.96 -6.92 -0.79
CA SER A 167 31.86 -5.91 -0.25
C SER A 167 32.63 -6.48 0.93
N SER A 168 33.55 -5.70 1.50
CA SER A 168 34.20 -6.07 2.76
C SER A 168 33.33 -5.75 3.99
N TYR A 169 32.13 -5.16 3.80
CA TYR A 169 31.26 -4.71 4.87
C TYR A 169 30.03 -5.60 5.00
N GLU A 170 30.09 -6.58 5.91
CA GLU A 170 29.07 -7.62 6.08
C GLU A 170 27.64 -7.07 6.31
N GLN A 171 27.49 -6.00 7.10
CA GLN A 171 26.16 -5.42 7.34
C GLN A 171 25.56 -4.80 6.08
N LEU A 172 26.39 -4.20 5.21
CA LEU A 172 25.95 -3.72 3.91
C LEU A 172 25.54 -4.89 3.02
N ASP A 173 26.37 -5.93 2.94
CA ASP A 173 26.08 -7.12 2.14
C ASP A 173 24.79 -7.81 2.58
N GLU A 174 24.50 -7.85 3.87
CA GLU A 174 23.23 -8.38 4.39
C GLU A 174 22.04 -7.48 4.00
N ARG A 175 22.18 -6.15 4.01
CA ARG A 175 21.12 -5.26 3.50
C ARG A 175 20.88 -5.49 2.01
N LYS A 176 21.95 -5.58 1.22
CA LYS A 176 21.85 -5.85 -0.22
C LYS A 176 21.15 -7.18 -0.52
N ARG A 177 21.46 -8.23 0.24
CA ARG A 177 20.79 -9.54 0.14
C ARG A 177 19.29 -9.43 0.41
N LEU A 178 18.88 -8.68 1.45
CA LEU A 178 17.46 -8.47 1.75
C LEU A 178 16.75 -7.66 0.66
N THR A 179 17.41 -6.68 0.05
CA THR A 179 16.86 -5.95 -1.11
C THR A 179 16.71 -6.86 -2.32
N ALA A 180 17.71 -7.70 -2.60
CA ALA A 180 17.69 -8.65 -3.72
C ALA A 180 16.54 -9.68 -3.59
N ALA A 181 16.18 -10.05 -2.36
CA ALA A 181 15.05 -10.94 -2.09
C ALA A 181 13.67 -10.32 -2.42
N LYS A 182 13.61 -9.00 -2.65
CA LYS A 182 12.38 -8.23 -2.96
C LYS A 182 12.37 -7.70 -4.39
N VAL A 183 13.13 -8.35 -5.28
CA VAL A 183 13.36 -7.88 -6.66
C VAL A 183 12.06 -7.75 -7.45
N SER A 184 11.12 -8.68 -7.28
CA SER A 184 9.80 -8.65 -7.94
C SER A 184 9.04 -7.38 -7.62
N GLU A 185 8.98 -7.02 -6.34
CA GLU A 185 8.20 -5.88 -5.87
C GLU A 185 8.93 -4.54 -6.09
N LEU A 186 10.26 -4.53 -6.05
CA LEU A 186 11.06 -3.33 -6.32
C LEU A 186 11.14 -2.98 -7.82
N LEU A 187 11.13 -4.00 -8.68
CA LEU A 187 11.22 -3.85 -10.14
C LEU A 187 9.89 -3.98 -10.87
N LEU A 188 8.75 -4.06 -10.17
CA LEU A 188 7.42 -4.08 -10.79
C LEU A 188 7.18 -2.87 -11.72
N VAL A 189 7.86 -1.74 -11.45
CA VAL A 189 7.87 -0.55 -12.31
C VAL A 189 8.39 -0.82 -13.74
N LEU A 190 9.21 -1.85 -13.94
CA LEU A 190 9.71 -2.23 -15.27
C LEU A 190 8.67 -2.98 -16.11
N GLU A 191 7.59 -3.46 -15.47
CA GLU A 191 6.41 -4.01 -16.14
C GLU A 191 5.30 -2.95 -16.23
N HIS A 192 5.22 -2.07 -15.23
CA HIS A 192 4.19 -1.04 -15.12
C HIS A 192 4.83 0.34 -14.85
N PRO A 193 5.36 1.03 -15.89
CA PRO A 193 6.14 2.26 -15.75
C PRO A 193 5.38 3.45 -15.13
N GLU A 194 4.06 3.44 -15.18
CA GLU A 194 3.21 4.42 -14.51
C GLU A 194 3.30 4.35 -12.98
N LEU A 195 3.67 3.20 -12.41
CA LEU A 195 3.77 3.01 -10.97
C LEU A 195 4.80 3.98 -10.37
N PRO A 196 4.48 4.67 -9.26
CA PRO A 196 5.45 5.51 -8.58
C PRO A 196 6.52 4.66 -7.89
N LEU A 197 7.78 5.11 -7.94
CA LEU A 197 8.88 4.47 -7.19
C LEU A 197 8.84 4.74 -5.68
N HIS A 198 7.91 5.60 -5.23
CA HIS A 198 7.81 5.98 -3.83
C HIS A 198 6.37 6.29 -3.42
N ASN A 199 6.08 6.10 -2.13
CA ASN A 199 4.79 6.43 -1.52
C ASN A 199 4.77 7.84 -0.88
N ASN A 200 5.76 8.71 -1.12
CA ASN A 200 5.84 10.06 -0.54
C ASN A 200 4.53 10.88 -0.63
N PRO A 201 3.77 10.87 -1.75
CA PRO A 201 2.50 11.59 -1.80
C PRO A 201 1.50 11.13 -0.72
N ALA A 202 1.46 9.83 -0.40
CA ALA A 202 0.63 9.29 0.66
C ALA A 202 1.18 9.68 2.04
N GLU A 203 2.50 9.61 2.24
CA GLU A 203 3.13 10.03 3.51
C GLU A 203 2.89 11.52 3.81
N LEU A 204 3.05 12.39 2.81
CA LEU A 204 2.83 13.83 2.95
C LEU A 204 1.37 14.16 3.27
N ALA A 205 0.42 13.45 2.64
CA ALA A 205 -0.99 13.58 2.95
C ALA A 205 -1.28 13.21 4.42
N ALA A 206 -0.73 12.10 4.90
CA ALA A 206 -0.88 11.67 6.29
C ALA A 206 -0.21 12.64 7.29
N ARG A 207 0.96 13.18 6.95
CA ARG A 207 1.73 14.09 7.82
C ARG A 207 0.94 15.33 8.24
N THR A 208 0.12 15.88 7.35
CA THR A 208 -0.69 17.06 7.64
C THR A 208 -1.67 16.79 8.79
N MET A 209 -2.31 15.61 8.79
CA MET A 209 -3.21 15.18 9.87
C MET A 209 -2.47 14.97 11.19
N VAL A 210 -1.30 14.32 11.14
CA VAL A 210 -0.45 14.08 12.32
C VAL A 210 0.02 15.40 12.96
N GLN A 211 0.49 16.35 12.15
CA GLN A 211 0.91 17.66 12.67
C GLN A 211 -0.25 18.40 13.33
N ARG A 212 -1.42 18.42 12.69
CA ARG A 212 -2.60 19.07 13.26
C ARG A 212 -3.06 18.40 14.55
N ARG A 213 -2.93 17.07 14.68
CA ARG A 213 -3.16 16.33 15.93
C ARG A 213 -2.24 16.76 17.04
N ASN A 214 -0.95 16.88 16.74
CA ASN A 214 0.05 17.27 17.73
C ASN A 214 -0.18 18.70 18.23
N ILE A 215 -0.58 19.63 17.35
CA ILE A 215 -0.84 21.03 17.71
C ILE A 215 -2.14 21.16 18.52
N SER A 216 -3.18 20.42 18.15
CA SER A 216 -4.52 20.56 18.75
C SER A 216 -4.79 19.58 19.90
N TYR A 217 -3.82 18.78 20.32
CA TYR A 217 -4.00 17.69 21.30
C TYR A 217 -5.10 16.69 20.94
N ALA A 218 -5.24 16.39 19.64
CA ALA A 218 -6.33 15.59 19.07
C ALA A 218 -7.74 16.15 19.32
N THR A 219 -8.75 15.49 18.76
CA THR A 219 -10.15 15.81 18.99
C THR A 219 -10.68 15.17 20.27
N GLN A 220 -11.52 15.92 20.98
CA GLN A 220 -12.11 15.50 22.26
C GLN A 220 -13.48 14.82 22.11
N THR A 221 -14.15 15.04 20.97
CA THR A 221 -15.49 14.51 20.70
C THR A 221 -15.54 13.86 19.33
N GLN A 222 -16.44 12.89 19.15
CA GLN A 222 -16.68 12.24 17.86
C GLN A 222 -17.13 13.24 16.78
N GLN A 223 -17.92 14.24 17.17
CA GLN A 223 -18.34 15.34 16.29
C GLN A 223 -17.14 16.18 15.85
N GLY A 224 -16.22 16.48 16.76
CA GLY A 224 -14.97 17.16 16.45
C GLY A 224 -14.11 16.35 15.48
N THR A 225 -13.97 15.04 15.71
CA THR A 225 -13.25 14.14 14.78
C THR A 225 -13.88 14.17 13.39
N LYS A 226 -15.20 14.01 13.31
CA LYS A 226 -15.93 14.03 12.03
C LYS A 226 -15.76 15.36 11.30
N ALA A 227 -15.91 16.49 11.99
CA ALA A 227 -15.71 17.81 11.39
C ALA A 227 -14.28 17.95 10.86
N TRP A 228 -13.30 17.52 11.65
CA TRP A 228 -11.90 17.60 11.28
C TRP A 228 -11.58 16.75 10.06
N ASP A 229 -12.03 15.49 10.00
CA ASP A 229 -11.84 14.60 8.86
C ASP A 229 -12.43 15.19 7.58
N VAL A 230 -13.65 15.73 7.66
CA VAL A 230 -14.32 16.40 6.53
C VAL A 230 -13.51 17.60 6.05
N PHE A 231 -13.15 18.53 6.93
CA PHE A 231 -12.44 19.75 6.51
C PHE A 231 -11.02 19.46 6.01
N MET A 232 -10.30 18.51 6.61
CA MET A 232 -8.97 18.11 6.12
C MET A 232 -9.05 17.46 4.74
N SER A 233 -10.05 16.61 4.51
CA SER A 233 -10.30 16.02 3.20
C SER A 233 -10.63 17.08 2.15
N LEU A 234 -11.48 18.06 2.48
CA LEU A 234 -11.80 19.18 1.59
C LEU A 234 -10.57 20.04 1.26
N VAL A 235 -9.77 20.40 2.26
CA VAL A 235 -8.52 21.17 2.06
C VAL A 235 -7.54 20.41 1.19
N ALA A 236 -7.30 19.12 1.46
CA ALA A 236 -6.39 18.30 0.66
C ALA A 236 -6.88 18.17 -0.79
N THR A 237 -8.18 17.93 -0.98
CA THR A 237 -8.76 17.72 -2.31
C THR A 237 -8.77 19.00 -3.13
N THR A 238 -9.20 20.12 -2.56
CA THR A 238 -9.20 21.44 -3.24
C THR A 238 -7.80 21.83 -3.68
N ARG A 239 -6.79 21.67 -2.80
CA ARG A 239 -5.36 21.89 -3.15
C ARG A 239 -4.90 21.02 -4.32
N LYS A 240 -5.21 19.71 -4.30
CA LYS A 240 -4.85 18.80 -5.41
C LYS A 240 -5.52 19.16 -6.73
N LEU A 241 -6.72 19.73 -6.67
CA LEU A 241 -7.47 20.13 -7.86
C LEU A 241 -7.10 21.53 -8.37
N GLY A 242 -6.33 22.32 -7.62
CA GLY A 242 -5.98 23.70 -7.94
C GLY A 242 -7.11 24.69 -7.63
N ILE A 243 -8.02 24.34 -6.71
CA ILE A 243 -9.19 25.14 -6.34
C ILE A 243 -8.92 25.79 -4.98
N SER A 244 -9.28 27.07 -4.82
CA SER A 244 -9.24 27.71 -3.50
C SER A 244 -10.26 27.07 -2.56
N PHE A 245 -9.79 26.58 -1.41
CA PHE A 245 -10.67 26.04 -0.37
C PHE A 245 -11.74 27.06 0.06
N PHE A 246 -11.37 28.33 0.22
CA PHE A 246 -12.30 29.37 0.65
C PHE A 246 -13.36 29.68 -0.40
N GLU A 247 -12.99 29.69 -1.68
CA GLU A 247 -13.95 29.89 -2.77
C GLU A 247 -14.91 28.70 -2.86
N TYR A 248 -14.40 27.48 -2.73
CA TYR A 248 -15.22 26.27 -2.68
C TYR A 248 -16.20 26.30 -1.51
N MET A 249 -15.76 26.68 -0.31
CA MET A 249 -16.64 26.79 0.86
C MET A 249 -17.68 27.88 0.68
N ARG A 250 -17.30 29.06 0.19
CA ARG A 250 -18.23 30.17 -0.09
C ARG A 250 -19.31 29.74 -1.08
N ASP A 251 -18.91 29.08 -2.17
CA ASP A 251 -19.83 28.58 -3.20
C ASP A 251 -20.87 27.61 -2.62
N ARG A 252 -20.44 26.68 -1.75
CA ARG A 252 -21.32 25.71 -1.09
C ARG A 252 -22.25 26.35 -0.06
N ILE A 253 -21.72 27.23 0.80
CA ILE A 253 -22.51 27.89 1.85
C ILE A 253 -23.54 28.83 1.22
N SER A 254 -23.15 29.55 0.17
CA SER A 254 -24.02 30.50 -0.53
C SER A 254 -24.97 29.83 -1.55
N GLN A 255 -24.89 28.51 -1.71
CA GLN A 255 -25.68 27.71 -2.65
C GLN A 255 -25.61 28.20 -4.11
N ILE A 256 -24.48 28.79 -4.50
CA ILE A 256 -24.28 29.34 -5.85
C ILE A 256 -24.11 28.19 -6.86
N GLY A 257 -23.29 27.19 -6.53
CA GLY A 257 -23.10 26.01 -7.37
C GLY A 257 -22.26 26.24 -8.63
N HIS A 258 -21.43 27.29 -8.69
CA HIS A 258 -20.54 27.55 -9.83
C HIS A 258 -19.39 26.55 -9.90
N ILE A 259 -18.86 26.11 -8.76
CA ILE A 259 -17.81 25.10 -8.71
C ILE A 259 -18.47 23.72 -8.64
N PRO A 260 -18.25 22.81 -9.61
CA PRO A 260 -18.80 21.45 -9.53
C PRO A 260 -18.37 20.72 -8.25
N SER A 261 -19.10 19.68 -7.84
CA SER A 261 -18.71 18.88 -6.68
C SER A 261 -17.31 18.31 -6.88
N LEU A 262 -16.47 18.30 -5.83
CA LEU A 262 -15.08 17.82 -5.96
C LEU A 262 -15.04 16.40 -6.54
N GLY A 263 -16.00 15.55 -6.19
CA GLY A 263 -16.13 14.20 -6.75
C GLY A 263 -16.37 14.19 -8.26
N THR A 264 -17.10 15.16 -8.81
CA THR A 264 -17.31 15.31 -10.26
C THR A 264 -16.02 15.70 -10.95
N ILE A 265 -15.32 16.71 -10.41
CA ILE A 265 -14.03 17.18 -10.96
C ILE A 265 -12.98 16.05 -10.89
N ILE A 266 -12.96 15.25 -9.82
CA ILE A 266 -12.07 14.08 -9.71
C ILE A 266 -12.36 13.08 -10.83
N ARG A 267 -13.64 12.74 -11.07
CA ARG A 267 -14.03 11.81 -12.13
C ARG A 267 -13.62 12.32 -13.51
N GLU A 268 -13.93 13.59 -13.80
CA GLU A 268 -13.53 14.23 -15.05
C GLU A 268 -12.00 14.24 -15.23
N LYS A 269 -11.22 14.59 -14.21
CA LYS A 269 -9.76 14.57 -14.32
C LYS A 269 -9.19 13.15 -14.45
N SER A 270 -9.83 12.16 -13.84
CA SER A 270 -9.38 10.76 -13.92
C SER A 270 -9.54 10.16 -15.32
N SER A 271 -10.52 10.60 -16.11
CA SER A 271 -10.69 10.10 -17.49
C SER A 271 -9.57 10.54 -18.44
N PHE A 272 -8.84 11.61 -18.12
CA PHE A 272 -7.72 12.10 -18.94
C PHE A 272 -6.38 11.46 -18.60
N ASN A 273 -6.26 10.77 -17.48
CA ASN A 273 -5.04 10.07 -17.06
C ASN A 273 -5.38 8.60 -16.83
N PRO A 274 -5.25 7.73 -17.85
CA PRO A 274 -5.44 6.31 -17.67
C PRO A 274 -4.32 5.76 -16.78
N PHE A 275 -4.50 5.83 -15.47
CA PHE A 275 -3.65 5.13 -14.51
C PHE A 275 -3.92 3.64 -14.71
N GLY A 276 -2.92 2.90 -15.19
CA GLY A 276 -3.04 1.46 -15.44
C GLY A 276 -3.06 1.06 -16.92
N TRP A 277 -2.58 1.91 -17.84
CA TRP A 277 -2.52 1.59 -19.27
C TRP A 277 -1.73 0.32 -19.58
N SER A 278 -0.74 -0.04 -18.76
CA SER A 278 0.05 -1.27 -18.92
C SER A 278 -0.69 -2.55 -18.50
N TRP A 279 -1.87 -2.43 -17.89
CA TRP A 279 -2.70 -3.56 -17.43
C TRP A 279 -3.88 -3.85 -18.36
N ILE A 280 -4.07 -3.05 -19.41
CA ILE A 280 -5.10 -3.27 -20.41
C ILE A 280 -4.54 -4.34 -21.37
N PRO A 281 -5.20 -5.51 -21.51
CA PRO A 281 -4.80 -6.50 -22.50
C PRO A 281 -4.83 -5.88 -23.90
N GLU A 282 -3.81 -6.17 -24.72
CA GLU A 282 -3.80 -5.84 -26.16
C GLU A 282 -4.96 -6.50 -26.92
#